data_AF-A0A8X8GL89-F1
#
_entry.id   AF-A0A8X8GL89-F1
#
_cell.length_a   1.000
_cell.length_b   1.000
_cell.length_c   1.000
_cell.angle_alpha   90.00
_cell.angle_beta   90.00
_cell.angle_gamma   90.00
#
_symmetry.space_group_name_H-M   'P 1'
#
loop_
_entity.id
_entity.type
_entity.pdbx_description
1 polymer ?
#
loop_
_entity_poly.entity_id
_entity_poly.type
_entity_poly.pdbx_seq_one_letter_code
_entity_poly.pdbx_strand_id
1 'polypeptide(L)'
;MKLNQTKGVFAEFGYYPKNIDIENDRFSIKALPNHADSVTLVTEDPNIFNNWIYPGNKENYNPMTRKTTLLPFSSRIFGLPKTHVLKLHDCENKEDIDFVVWCTSFFIGMRLTTTEAGFLDATPIKPNMLVDFVLIECSLEDVVNLTLDYLEAERNNFRATKRVIAVIHSLFLAQYPQSLSFERFQYLYMALDSCYQLVKAKSNPILKKDIPHKNRIEWMCNQFQIKVPDWALVIDKNSEISSQRNDAMHEALFFDEPLGFAIYENINGNVILQMQHLICRLLVAILGNPNVSYVKSSVKTRHKHGLNLKE
;
A
#
# COMPACT_ATOMS: atom_id res chain seq x y z
N MET A 1 -25.58 -12.58 32.42
CA MET A 1 -25.42 -12.74 30.96
C MET A 1 -24.01 -13.24 30.73
N LYS A 2 -23.82 -14.52 30.38
CA LYS A 2 -22.48 -15.10 30.20
C LYS A 2 -21.89 -14.54 28.91
N LEU A 3 -20.79 -13.81 29.00
CA LEU A 3 -19.93 -13.50 27.86
C LEU A 3 -19.48 -14.85 27.27
N ASN A 4 -20.11 -15.27 26.18
CA ASN A 4 -19.52 -16.30 25.34
C ASN A 4 -18.16 -15.77 24.93
N GLN A 5 -17.08 -16.44 25.33
CA GLN A 5 -15.77 -16.19 24.75
C GLN A 5 -15.90 -16.49 23.26
N THR A 6 -16.06 -15.45 22.44
CA THR A 6 -16.00 -15.58 21.00
C THR A 6 -14.62 -16.13 20.66
N LYS A 7 -14.62 -17.34 20.10
CA LYS A 7 -13.44 -17.90 19.43
C LYS A 7 -12.98 -16.88 18.39
N GLY A 8 -11.68 -16.77 18.19
CA GLY A 8 -11.14 -15.78 17.28
C GLY A 8 -9.62 -15.82 17.26
N VAL A 9 -9.06 -15.24 16.22
CA VAL A 9 -7.62 -14.99 16.08
C VAL A 9 -7.31 -13.55 16.46
N PHE A 10 -6.13 -13.32 17.01
CA PHE A 10 -5.62 -11.99 17.29
C PHE A 10 -4.13 -11.87 16.95
N ALA A 11 -3.69 -10.66 16.65
CA ALA A 11 -2.27 -10.33 16.53
C ALA A 11 -2.02 -8.87 16.92
N GLU A 12 -0.83 -8.63 17.47
CA GLU A 12 -0.28 -7.29 17.61
C GLU A 12 0.13 -6.76 16.24
N PHE A 13 -0.12 -5.48 15.99
CA PHE A 13 0.21 -4.86 14.71
C PHE A 13 0.67 -3.41 14.88
N GLY A 14 1.57 -3.03 13.96
CA GLY A 14 1.90 -1.67 13.56
C GLY A 14 2.45 -0.75 14.65
N TYR A 15 3.31 0.17 14.22
CA TYR A 15 3.42 1.44 14.91
C TYR A 15 2.29 2.35 14.42
N TYR A 16 1.43 2.83 15.32
CA TYR A 16 0.39 3.79 14.98
C TYR A 16 0.26 4.85 16.09
N PRO A 17 0.49 6.14 15.78
CA PRO A 17 0.66 7.17 16.80
C PRO A 17 -0.64 7.61 17.48
N LYS A 18 -1.82 7.32 16.90
CA LYS A 18 -3.09 7.67 17.54
C LYS A 18 -3.58 6.51 18.39
N ASN A 19 -4.18 6.84 19.52
CA ASN A 19 -4.85 5.87 20.37
C ASN A 19 -6.23 5.53 19.75
N ILE A 20 -6.47 4.26 19.46
CA ILE A 20 -7.73 3.76 18.91
C ILE A 20 -8.18 2.53 19.68
N ASP A 21 -9.41 2.60 20.17
CA ASP A 21 -10.15 1.48 20.73
C ASP A 21 -11.48 1.34 19.98
N ILE A 22 -11.71 0.17 19.38
CA ILE A 22 -12.91 -0.19 18.63
C ILE A 22 -13.33 -1.59 19.09
N GLU A 23 -14.61 -1.79 19.34
CA GLU A 23 -15.18 -3.09 19.69
C GLU A 23 -16.56 -3.20 19.05
N ASN A 24 -16.77 -4.25 18.27
CA ASN A 24 -18.08 -4.60 17.72
C ASN A 24 -18.20 -6.13 17.58
N ASP A 25 -19.29 -6.58 16.96
CA ASP A 25 -19.59 -8.01 16.84
C ASP A 25 -18.56 -8.77 15.98
N ARG A 26 -17.92 -8.11 15.00
CA ARG A 26 -17.00 -8.77 14.05
C ARG A 26 -15.54 -8.72 14.49
N PHE A 27 -15.11 -7.66 15.18
CA PHE A 27 -13.72 -7.48 15.57
C PHE A 27 -13.54 -6.52 16.75
N SER A 28 -12.32 -6.48 17.27
CA SER A 28 -11.86 -5.41 18.16
C SER A 28 -10.44 -4.95 17.82
N ILE A 29 -10.20 -3.65 17.98
CA ILE A 29 -8.88 -3.01 17.95
C ILE A 29 -8.67 -2.37 19.31
N LYS A 30 -7.54 -2.65 19.96
CA LYS A 30 -7.20 -2.03 21.25
C LYS A 30 -5.77 -1.54 21.26
N ALA A 31 -5.54 -0.35 21.81
CA ALA A 31 -4.18 0.10 22.07
C ALA A 31 -3.50 -0.79 23.13
N LEU A 32 -2.21 -1.04 22.94
CA LEU A 32 -1.40 -1.77 23.92
C LEU A 32 -1.10 -0.89 25.14
N PRO A 33 -0.89 -1.48 26.34
CA PRO A 33 -0.64 -0.71 27.56
C PRO A 33 0.57 0.25 27.47
N ASN A 34 1.58 -0.09 26.68
CA ASN A 34 2.79 0.68 26.43
C ASN A 34 2.70 1.57 25.17
N HIS A 35 1.49 1.90 24.70
CA HIS A 35 1.28 2.71 23.50
C HIS A 35 2.04 4.05 23.56
N ALA A 36 1.86 4.82 24.64
CA ALA A 36 2.49 6.13 24.79
C ALA A 36 4.02 6.07 24.78
N ASP A 37 4.59 5.06 25.46
CA ASP A 37 6.05 4.83 25.49
C ASP A 37 6.57 4.46 24.11
N SER A 38 5.85 3.59 23.39
CA SER A 38 6.19 3.18 22.03
C SER A 38 6.09 4.34 21.04
N VAL A 39 5.11 5.23 21.21
CA VAL A 39 4.98 6.45 20.41
C VAL A 39 6.16 7.37 20.64
N THR A 40 6.49 7.61 21.90
CA THR A 40 7.62 8.47 22.32
C THR A 40 8.94 7.94 21.77
N LEU A 41 9.21 6.64 21.97
CA LEU A 41 10.40 5.96 21.49
C LEU A 41 10.63 6.17 19.99
N VAL A 42 9.57 6.02 19.19
CA VAL A 42 9.69 6.23 17.74
C VAL A 42 9.82 7.71 17.43
N THR A 43 9.00 8.60 18.00
CA THR A 43 9.03 10.03 17.65
C THR A 43 10.32 10.75 18.01
N GLU A 44 11.05 10.23 19.00
CA GLU A 44 12.34 10.76 19.44
C GLU A 44 13.54 10.03 18.79
N ASP A 45 13.28 9.07 17.89
CA ASP A 45 14.35 8.30 17.23
C ASP A 45 15.25 9.22 16.39
N PRO A 46 16.58 9.18 16.57
CA PRO A 46 17.51 10.05 15.85
C PRO A 46 17.56 9.79 14.34
N ASN A 47 17.04 8.64 13.87
CA ASN A 47 16.98 8.30 12.45
C ASN A 47 15.69 8.80 11.78
N ILE A 48 14.92 9.69 12.42
CA ILE A 48 13.81 10.37 11.76
C ILE A 48 14.31 11.54 10.94
N PHE A 49 13.88 11.58 9.69
CA PHE A 49 14.03 12.73 8.81
C PHE A 49 12.76 12.98 8.01
N ASN A 50 12.23 14.21 8.02
CA ASN A 50 11.03 14.61 7.28
C ASN A 50 9.79 13.68 7.49
N ASN A 51 9.57 13.22 8.73
CA ASN A 51 8.51 12.28 9.12
C ASN A 51 8.66 10.84 8.56
N TRP A 52 9.85 10.49 8.09
CA TRP A 52 10.23 9.12 7.76
C TRP A 52 11.24 8.63 8.77
N ILE A 53 11.06 7.41 9.28
CA ILE A 53 12.07 6.72 10.08
C ILE A 53 12.89 5.80 9.18
N TYR A 54 14.20 5.92 9.31
CA TYR A 54 15.18 5.12 8.59
C TYR A 54 15.83 4.10 9.55
N PRO A 55 16.25 2.94 9.05
CA PRO A 55 17.03 2.00 9.82
C PRO A 55 18.38 2.62 10.18
N GLY A 56 18.78 2.46 11.44
CA GLY A 56 20.12 2.84 11.89
C GLY A 56 21.23 2.04 11.20
N ASN A 57 22.47 2.44 11.48
CA ASN A 57 23.65 1.76 10.98
C ASN A 57 23.67 0.28 11.40
N LYS A 58 24.05 -0.60 10.46
CA LYS A 58 24.15 -2.02 10.77
C LYS A 58 25.42 -2.28 11.57
N GLU A 59 25.27 -2.96 12.69
CA GLU A 59 26.40 -3.37 13.53
C GLU A 59 26.84 -4.80 13.21
N ASN A 60 28.15 -5.02 13.25
CA ASN A 60 28.77 -6.33 13.16
C ASN A 60 29.54 -6.62 14.44
N TYR A 61 29.06 -7.59 15.22
CA TYR A 61 29.72 -8.05 16.44
C TYR A 61 30.65 -9.22 16.12
N ASN A 62 31.94 -9.05 16.43
CA ASN A 62 32.92 -10.12 16.30
C ASN A 62 33.08 -10.83 17.67
N PRO A 63 32.61 -12.08 17.83
CA PRO A 63 32.64 -12.77 19.12
C PRO A 63 34.05 -13.12 19.60
N MET A 64 35.01 -13.31 18.68
CA MET A 64 36.40 -13.63 19.01
C MET A 64 37.13 -12.42 19.61
N THR A 65 36.85 -11.22 19.08
CA THR A 65 37.50 -9.97 19.54
C THR A 65 36.65 -9.16 20.52
N ARG A 66 35.38 -9.54 20.71
CA ARG A 66 34.36 -8.81 21.48
C ARG A 66 34.21 -7.33 21.05
N LYS A 67 34.49 -7.04 19.78
CA LYS A 67 34.37 -5.70 19.21
C LYS A 67 33.13 -5.61 18.31
N THR A 68 32.40 -4.52 18.46
CA THR A 68 31.35 -4.11 17.53
C THR A 68 31.93 -3.11 16.54
N THR A 69 31.65 -3.33 15.26
CA THR A 69 32.03 -2.42 14.18
C THR A 69 30.78 -1.96 13.44
N LEU A 70 30.73 -0.68 13.11
CA LEU A 70 29.67 -0.14 12.26
C LEU A 70 29.99 -0.46 10.80
N LEU A 71 29.02 -1.04 10.10
CA LEU A 71 29.13 -1.29 8.67
C LEU A 71 28.87 0.01 7.90
N PRO A 72 29.46 0.16 6.70
CA PRO A 72 29.31 1.37 5.87
C PRO A 72 27.92 1.51 5.23
N PHE A 73 26.96 0.64 5.58
CA PHE A 73 25.59 0.62 5.08
C PHE A 73 24.61 0.28 6.20
N SER A 74 23.39 0.81 6.12
CA SER A 74 22.31 0.54 7.08
C SER A 74 21.71 -0.85 6.89
N SER A 75 20.98 -1.33 7.91
CA SER A 75 20.08 -2.47 7.69
C SER A 75 19.00 -2.05 6.69
N ARG A 76 18.64 -2.90 5.71
CA ARG A 76 17.51 -2.59 4.83
C ARG A 76 16.17 -3.00 5.40
N ILE A 77 16.18 -3.89 6.40
CA ILE A 77 14.98 -4.43 7.04
C ILE A 77 15.03 -4.04 8.52
N PHE A 78 13.94 -3.49 9.03
CA PHE A 78 13.82 -3.12 10.43
C PHE A 78 12.40 -3.30 10.95
N GLY A 79 12.27 -3.27 12.27
CA GLY A 79 11.01 -3.34 12.99
C GLY A 79 10.67 -2.00 13.63
N LEU A 80 9.39 -1.80 13.91
CA LEU A 80 8.88 -0.74 14.79
C LEU A 80 8.03 -1.41 15.87
N PRO A 81 7.93 -0.81 17.08
CA PRO A 81 7.12 -1.36 18.15
C PRO A 81 5.67 -1.54 17.70
N LYS A 82 5.06 -2.65 18.12
CA LYS A 82 3.61 -2.85 17.99
C LYS A 82 2.92 -1.94 18.99
N THR A 83 1.80 -1.34 18.57
CA THR A 83 1.07 -0.35 19.37
C THR A 83 -0.39 -0.75 19.61
N HIS A 84 -0.91 -1.70 18.83
CA HIS A 84 -2.30 -2.13 18.90
C HIS A 84 -2.41 -3.65 18.73
N VAL A 85 -3.52 -4.22 19.21
CA VAL A 85 -3.96 -5.59 18.94
C VAL A 85 -5.24 -5.55 18.11
N LEU A 86 -5.27 -6.32 17.03
CA LEU A 86 -6.50 -6.60 16.27
C LEU A 86 -6.93 -8.03 16.59
N LYS A 87 -8.19 -8.20 17.00
CA LYS A 87 -8.85 -9.49 17.15
C LYS A 87 -10.00 -9.59 16.16
N LEU A 88 -10.04 -10.65 15.37
CA LEU A 88 -11.19 -11.00 14.53
C LEU A 88 -12.03 -12.05 15.24
N HIS A 89 -13.32 -11.78 15.41
CA HIS A 89 -14.27 -12.71 16.03
C HIS A 89 -14.69 -13.77 15.01
N ASP A 90 -14.91 -14.99 15.50
CA ASP A 90 -15.35 -16.15 14.71
C ASP A 90 -14.48 -16.44 13.46
N CYS A 91 -13.21 -16.04 13.52
CA CYS A 91 -12.19 -16.31 12.51
C CYS A 91 -11.10 -17.23 13.08
N GLU A 92 -10.67 -18.22 12.29
CA GLU A 92 -9.60 -19.15 12.66
C GLU A 92 -8.30 -18.92 11.85
N ASN A 93 -8.36 -18.16 10.77
CA ASN A 93 -7.23 -17.95 9.86
C ASN A 93 -6.44 -16.69 10.24
N LYS A 94 -5.21 -16.87 10.74
CA LYS A 94 -4.31 -15.74 11.05
C LYS A 94 -3.97 -14.88 9.85
N GLU A 95 -3.96 -15.43 8.63
CA GLU A 95 -3.67 -14.63 7.43
C GLU A 95 -4.76 -13.58 7.13
N ASP A 96 -5.97 -13.77 7.66
CA ASP A 96 -7.05 -12.78 7.52
C ASP A 96 -6.70 -11.50 8.30
N ILE A 97 -6.04 -11.62 9.46
CA ILE A 97 -5.56 -10.45 10.22
C ILE A 97 -4.54 -9.68 9.40
N ASP A 98 -3.58 -10.38 8.79
CA ASP A 98 -2.55 -9.72 7.96
C ASP A 98 -3.19 -8.93 6.83
N PHE A 99 -4.18 -9.53 6.15
CA PHE A 99 -4.94 -8.85 5.11
C PHE A 99 -5.66 -7.60 5.62
N VAL A 100 -6.35 -7.70 6.76
CA VAL A 100 -7.04 -6.56 7.37
C VAL A 100 -6.07 -5.44 7.74
N VAL A 101 -4.93 -5.78 8.35
CA VAL A 101 -3.88 -4.80 8.71
C VAL A 101 -3.31 -4.11 7.47
N TRP A 102 -3.11 -4.83 6.36
CA TRP A 102 -2.64 -4.25 5.11
C TRP A 102 -3.65 -3.28 4.49
N CYS A 103 -4.93 -3.62 4.44
CA CYS A 103 -5.95 -2.71 3.92
C CYS A 103 -6.14 -1.50 4.84
N THR A 104 -6.10 -1.71 6.16
CA THR A 104 -6.09 -0.65 7.17
C THR A 104 -4.90 0.30 6.95
N SER A 105 -3.71 -0.24 6.65
CA SER A 105 -2.52 0.55 6.29
C SER A 105 -2.77 1.46 5.09
N PHE A 106 -3.44 0.93 4.06
CA PHE A 106 -3.79 1.68 2.86
C PHE A 106 -4.72 2.85 3.18
N PHE A 107 -5.85 2.61 3.83
CA PHE A 107 -6.82 3.68 4.14
C PHE A 107 -6.30 4.70 5.16
N ILE A 108 -5.40 4.30 6.07
CA ILE A 108 -4.69 5.24 6.96
C ILE A 108 -3.61 6.03 6.21
N GLY A 109 -3.10 5.51 5.09
CA GLY A 109 -1.97 6.11 4.38
C GLY A 109 -0.64 5.99 5.12
N MET A 110 -0.43 4.89 5.85
CA MET A 110 0.80 4.62 6.59
C MET A 110 0.98 3.11 6.73
N ARG A 111 2.22 2.63 6.60
CA ARG A 111 2.51 1.20 6.69
C ARG A 111 2.26 0.67 8.11
N LEU A 112 1.35 -0.30 8.23
CA LEU A 112 1.14 -1.11 9.43
C LEU A 112 1.42 -2.57 9.09
N THR A 113 1.89 -3.34 10.06
CA THR A 113 2.26 -4.75 9.83
C THR A 113 2.24 -5.53 11.13
N THR A 114 1.84 -6.80 11.05
CA THR A 114 1.94 -7.79 12.13
C THR A 114 3.36 -8.36 12.24
N THR A 115 4.15 -8.31 11.16
CA THR A 115 5.52 -8.85 11.12
C THR A 115 6.48 -8.04 11.99
N GLU A 116 7.29 -8.69 12.83
CA GLU A 116 8.31 -8.04 13.68
C GLU A 116 9.25 -7.15 12.86
N ALA A 117 9.86 -7.71 11.81
CA ALA A 117 10.75 -7.00 10.88
C ALA A 117 10.04 -6.73 9.55
N GLY A 118 9.01 -5.89 9.58
CA GLY A 118 8.08 -5.69 8.46
C GLY A 118 8.27 -4.45 7.58
N PHE A 119 9.34 -3.67 7.81
CA PHE A 119 9.62 -2.41 7.10
C PHE A 119 10.90 -2.52 6.27
N LEU A 120 10.87 -1.96 5.05
CA LEU A 120 11.96 -1.95 4.10
C LEU A 120 12.43 -0.51 3.85
N ASP A 121 13.74 -0.27 4.01
CA ASP A 121 14.49 0.97 3.76
C ASP A 121 14.05 2.22 4.55
N ALA A 122 12.76 2.58 4.56
CA ALA A 122 12.18 3.57 5.45
C ALA A 122 10.66 3.45 5.48
N THR A 123 10.01 4.04 6.49
CA THR A 123 8.55 4.15 6.54
C THR A 123 8.13 5.49 7.13
N PRO A 124 7.00 6.07 6.72
CA PRO A 124 6.46 7.24 7.41
C PRO A 124 6.00 6.88 8.82
N ILE A 125 6.13 7.86 9.73
CA ILE A 125 5.65 7.77 11.12
C ILE A 125 4.36 8.56 11.36
N LYS A 126 3.78 9.15 10.30
CA LYS A 126 2.52 9.90 10.37
C LYS A 126 1.48 9.33 9.40
N PRO A 127 0.19 9.34 9.79
CA PRO A 127 -0.91 9.00 8.89
C PRO A 127 -0.99 9.90 7.66
N ASN A 128 -1.69 9.40 6.64
CA ASN A 128 -2.00 10.08 5.38
C ASN A 128 -0.74 10.46 4.56
N MET A 129 0.38 9.75 4.71
CA MET A 129 1.60 10.05 3.96
C MET A 129 1.72 9.26 2.66
N LEU A 130 1.11 8.08 2.58
CA LEU A 130 1.27 7.14 1.46
C LEU A 130 0.06 7.07 0.51
N VAL A 131 -0.93 7.94 0.70
CA VAL A 131 -2.15 8.05 -0.12
C VAL A 131 -2.52 9.52 -0.31
N ASP A 132 -3.34 9.78 -1.33
CA ASP A 132 -3.78 11.12 -1.71
C ASP A 132 -5.23 11.42 -1.32
N PHE A 133 -5.75 10.72 -0.32
CA PHE A 133 -7.05 10.99 0.27
C PHE A 133 -6.98 11.08 1.79
N VAL A 134 -8.07 11.59 2.37
CA VAL A 134 -8.36 11.55 3.80
C VAL A 134 -9.78 11.03 3.99
N LEU A 135 -9.98 10.15 4.96
CA LEU A 135 -11.31 9.67 5.30
C LEU A 135 -12.16 10.83 5.85
N ILE A 136 -13.34 11.02 5.27
CA ILE A 136 -14.35 11.99 5.73
C ILE A 136 -15.65 11.24 5.95
N GLU A 137 -16.37 11.58 7.02
CA GLU A 137 -17.69 10.98 7.35
C GLU A 137 -17.71 9.45 7.45
N CYS A 138 -16.53 8.82 7.52
CA CYS A 138 -16.32 7.41 7.74
C CYS A 138 -15.19 7.20 8.76
N SER A 139 -15.28 6.12 9.50
CA SER A 139 -14.39 5.75 10.59
C SER A 139 -13.43 4.63 10.17
N LEU A 140 -12.44 4.35 11.02
CA LEU A 140 -11.60 3.17 10.84
C LEU A 140 -12.42 1.87 10.97
N GLU A 141 -13.51 1.90 11.73
CA GLU A 141 -14.42 0.77 11.83
C GLU A 141 -15.09 0.46 10.49
N ASP A 142 -15.51 1.49 9.75
CA ASP A 142 -16.07 1.32 8.41
C ASP A 142 -15.06 0.69 7.43
N VAL A 143 -13.79 1.10 7.53
CA VAL A 143 -12.68 0.54 6.75
C VAL A 143 -12.46 -0.94 7.03
N VAL A 144 -12.44 -1.32 8.31
CA VAL A 144 -12.23 -2.73 8.70
C VAL A 144 -13.41 -3.58 8.25
N ASN A 145 -14.64 -3.10 8.42
CA ASN A 145 -15.84 -3.78 7.92
C ASN A 145 -15.80 -3.98 6.40
N LEU A 146 -15.48 -2.93 5.64
CA LEU A 146 -15.29 -3.01 4.18
C LEU A 146 -14.27 -4.09 3.80
N THR A 147 -13.17 -4.16 4.55
CA THR A 147 -12.10 -5.12 4.29
C THR A 147 -12.54 -6.55 4.59
N LEU A 148 -13.29 -6.75 5.67
CA LEU A 148 -13.86 -8.06 6.01
C LEU A 148 -14.89 -8.51 4.96
N ASP A 149 -15.72 -7.59 4.45
CA ASP A 149 -16.68 -7.89 3.38
C ASP A 149 -15.97 -8.33 2.08
N TYR A 150 -14.87 -7.65 1.72
CA TYR A 150 -14.04 -8.08 0.59
C TYR A 150 -13.41 -9.46 0.84
N LEU A 151 -12.91 -9.70 2.05
CA LEU A 151 -12.29 -10.98 2.41
C LEU A 151 -13.30 -12.14 2.34
N GLU A 152 -14.53 -11.92 2.82
CA GLU A 152 -15.64 -12.87 2.73
C GLU A 152 -16.01 -13.15 1.26
N ALA A 153 -16.13 -12.11 0.44
CA ALA A 153 -16.43 -12.24 -0.99
C ALA A 153 -15.34 -12.99 -1.77
N GLU A 154 -14.07 -12.86 -1.37
CA GLU A 154 -12.91 -13.51 -2.00
C GLU A 154 -12.45 -14.81 -1.31
N ARG A 155 -13.24 -15.39 -0.40
CA ARG A 155 -12.86 -16.60 0.37
C ARG A 155 -12.33 -17.74 -0.52
N ASN A 156 -12.90 -17.92 -1.70
CA ASN A 156 -12.53 -18.97 -2.64
C ASN A 156 -11.37 -18.60 -3.59
N ASN A 157 -10.85 -17.37 -3.49
CA ASN A 157 -9.82 -16.82 -4.36
C ASN A 157 -8.66 -16.26 -3.51
N PHE A 158 -7.88 -17.16 -2.91
CA PHE A 158 -6.74 -16.79 -2.06
C PHE A 158 -5.74 -15.84 -2.74
N ARG A 159 -5.63 -15.90 -4.09
CA ARG A 159 -4.74 -15.00 -4.83
C ARG A 159 -5.23 -13.55 -4.85
N ALA A 160 -6.53 -13.30 -4.71
CA ALA A 160 -7.06 -11.93 -4.69
C ALA A 160 -6.54 -11.16 -3.47
N THR A 161 -6.62 -11.73 -2.27
CA THR A 161 -6.13 -11.08 -1.04
C THR A 161 -4.63 -10.85 -1.10
N LYS A 162 -3.83 -11.84 -1.56
CA LYS A 162 -2.38 -11.67 -1.76
C LYS A 162 -2.03 -10.60 -2.79
N ARG A 163 -2.80 -10.48 -3.88
CA ARG A 163 -2.59 -9.43 -4.90
C ARG A 163 -2.90 -8.05 -4.35
N VAL A 164 -3.98 -7.87 -3.59
CA VAL A 164 -4.28 -6.59 -2.93
C VAL A 164 -3.11 -6.17 -2.02
N ILE A 165 -2.62 -7.09 -1.18
CA ILE A 165 -1.44 -6.84 -0.34
C ILE A 165 -0.23 -6.43 -1.19
N ALA A 166 0.04 -7.14 -2.29
CA ALA A 166 1.15 -6.83 -3.18
C ALA A 166 1.02 -5.46 -3.86
N VAL A 167 -0.20 -5.05 -4.25
CA VAL A 167 -0.48 -3.71 -4.81
C VAL A 167 -0.18 -2.63 -3.77
N ILE A 168 -0.72 -2.77 -2.55
CA ILE A 168 -0.49 -1.81 -1.45
C ILE A 168 1.01 -1.72 -1.13
N HIS A 169 1.69 -2.87 -1.01
CA HIS A 169 3.11 -2.90 -0.73
C HIS A 169 3.93 -2.20 -1.81
N SER A 170 3.65 -2.48 -3.08
CA SER A 170 4.37 -1.88 -4.21
C SER A 170 4.11 -0.37 -4.29
N LEU A 171 2.87 0.08 -4.05
CA LEU A 171 2.53 1.49 -3.95
C LEU A 171 3.34 2.20 -2.84
N PHE A 172 3.53 1.55 -1.70
CA PHE A 172 4.30 2.11 -0.58
C PHE A 172 5.80 2.13 -0.85
N LEU A 173 6.36 1.06 -1.43
CA LEU A 173 7.78 1.01 -1.81
C LEU A 173 8.15 2.08 -2.83
N ALA A 174 7.27 2.35 -3.80
CA ALA A 174 7.48 3.38 -4.79
C ALA A 174 7.59 4.81 -4.21
N GLN A 175 7.22 4.99 -2.94
CA GLN A 175 7.24 6.28 -2.25
C GLN A 175 8.45 6.44 -1.34
N TYR A 176 9.36 5.46 -1.30
CA TYR A 176 10.61 5.59 -0.56
C TYR A 176 11.40 6.84 -1.04
N PRO A 177 11.78 7.76 -0.12
CA PRO A 177 12.36 9.04 -0.52
C PRO A 177 13.65 8.92 -1.34
N GLN A 178 14.47 7.87 -1.12
CA GLN A 178 15.72 7.70 -1.86
C GLN A 178 15.60 6.74 -3.07
N SER A 179 14.40 6.27 -3.41
CA SER A 179 14.24 5.44 -4.62
C SER A 179 14.56 6.23 -5.89
N LEU A 180 15.28 5.59 -6.80
CA LEU A 180 15.54 6.08 -8.14
C LEU A 180 14.26 6.08 -8.98
N SER A 181 14.20 6.94 -10.00
CA SER A 181 13.00 7.09 -10.83
C SER A 181 12.53 5.78 -11.47
N PHE A 182 13.46 4.96 -11.95
CA PHE A 182 13.12 3.67 -12.55
C PHE A 182 12.56 2.67 -11.52
N GLU A 183 13.06 2.69 -10.27
CA GLU A 183 12.55 1.81 -9.21
C GLU A 183 11.10 2.16 -8.88
N ARG A 184 10.82 3.46 -8.68
CA ARG A 184 9.46 3.96 -8.44
C ARG A 184 8.54 3.54 -9.58
N PHE A 185 8.97 3.76 -10.83
CA PHE A 185 8.22 3.37 -12.01
C PHE A 185 7.90 1.86 -12.03
N GLN A 186 8.91 1.01 -11.79
CA GLN A 186 8.73 -0.45 -11.82
C GLN A 186 7.73 -0.90 -10.74
N TYR A 187 7.86 -0.42 -9.50
CA TYR A 187 6.92 -0.76 -8.43
C TYR A 187 5.49 -0.35 -8.77
N LEU A 188 5.29 0.87 -9.28
CA LEU A 188 3.96 1.36 -9.64
C LEU A 188 3.38 0.62 -10.85
N TYR A 189 4.20 0.26 -11.83
CA TYR A 189 3.73 -0.55 -12.96
C TYR A 189 3.32 -1.96 -12.52
N MET A 190 4.09 -2.60 -11.64
CA MET A 190 3.72 -3.91 -11.05
C MET A 190 2.42 -3.84 -10.26
N ALA A 191 2.20 -2.74 -9.53
CA ALA A 191 0.94 -2.49 -8.83
C ALA A 191 -0.24 -2.36 -9.81
N LEU A 192 -0.09 -1.57 -10.89
CA LEU A 192 -1.11 -1.43 -11.92
C LEU A 192 -1.43 -2.76 -12.62
N ASP A 193 -0.42 -3.57 -12.95
CA ASP A 193 -0.64 -4.88 -13.57
C ASP A 193 -1.33 -5.86 -12.61
N SER A 194 -1.02 -5.77 -11.32
CA SER A 194 -1.70 -6.54 -10.27
C SER A 194 -3.16 -6.10 -10.06
N CYS A 195 -3.44 -4.78 -10.11
CA CYS A 195 -4.81 -4.26 -10.17
C CYS A 195 -5.56 -4.84 -11.38
N TYR A 196 -4.94 -4.89 -12.56
CA TYR A 196 -5.57 -5.48 -13.74
C TYR A 196 -5.99 -6.93 -13.51
N GLN A 197 -5.13 -7.74 -12.89
CA GLN A 197 -5.49 -9.13 -12.57
C GLN A 197 -6.66 -9.24 -11.59
N LEU A 198 -6.79 -8.30 -10.64
CA LEU A 198 -7.93 -8.25 -9.71
C LEU A 198 -9.22 -7.88 -10.44
N VAL A 199 -9.20 -6.82 -11.25
CA VAL A 199 -10.37 -6.33 -12.00
C VAL A 199 -10.82 -7.36 -13.05
N LYS A 200 -9.87 -7.94 -13.78
CA LYS A 200 -10.13 -9.02 -14.76
C LYS A 200 -10.84 -10.21 -14.11
N ALA A 201 -10.40 -10.63 -12.93
CA ALA A 201 -10.98 -11.79 -12.24
C ALA A 201 -12.47 -11.59 -11.90
N LYS A 202 -12.92 -10.34 -11.72
CA LYS A 202 -14.31 -9.97 -11.45
C LYS A 202 -15.08 -9.49 -12.69
N SER A 203 -14.46 -9.51 -13.87
CA SER A 203 -15.10 -9.00 -15.09
C SER A 203 -16.34 -9.81 -15.47
N ASN A 204 -17.44 -9.10 -15.73
CA ASN A 204 -18.68 -9.69 -16.22
C ASN A 204 -19.18 -8.86 -17.43
N PRO A 205 -19.23 -9.43 -18.64
CA PRO A 205 -18.93 -10.82 -18.98
C PRO A 205 -17.44 -11.17 -18.86
N ILE A 206 -17.14 -12.45 -18.65
CA ILE A 206 -15.77 -12.97 -18.61
C ILE A 206 -15.08 -12.64 -19.94
N LEU A 207 -13.89 -12.05 -19.86
CA LEU A 207 -13.10 -11.71 -21.04
C LEU A 207 -12.74 -12.96 -21.85
N LYS A 208 -13.09 -12.96 -23.15
CA LYS A 208 -12.76 -14.04 -24.09
C LYS A 208 -11.27 -14.09 -24.46
N LYS A 209 -10.57 -12.95 -24.38
CA LYS A 209 -9.14 -12.81 -24.65
C LYS A 209 -8.52 -11.90 -23.60
N ASP A 210 -7.24 -12.12 -23.30
CA ASP A 210 -6.51 -11.25 -22.40
C ASP A 210 -6.30 -9.86 -23.02
N ILE A 211 -6.35 -8.82 -22.20
CA ILE A 211 -6.07 -7.45 -22.64
C ILE A 211 -4.54 -7.29 -22.77
N PRO A 212 -4.04 -6.86 -23.95
CA PRO A 212 -2.62 -6.58 -24.14
C PRO A 212 -2.12 -5.54 -23.13
N HIS A 213 -0.86 -5.67 -22.66
CA HIS A 213 -0.30 -4.80 -21.61
C HIS A 213 -0.55 -3.31 -21.84
N LYS A 214 -0.31 -2.84 -23.07
CA LYS A 214 -0.52 -1.45 -23.48
C LYS A 214 -1.95 -0.92 -23.30
N ASN A 215 -2.95 -1.79 -23.29
CA ASN A 215 -4.37 -1.45 -23.17
C ASN A 215 -4.93 -1.66 -21.74
N ARG A 216 -4.17 -2.27 -20.83
CA ARG A 216 -4.68 -2.69 -19.51
C ARG A 216 -5.14 -1.51 -18.65
N ILE A 217 -4.36 -0.42 -18.64
CA ILE A 217 -4.64 0.75 -17.80
C ILE A 217 -5.88 1.49 -18.31
N GLU A 218 -5.95 1.76 -19.61
CA GLU A 218 -7.12 2.35 -20.27
C GLU A 218 -8.37 1.49 -20.02
N TRP A 219 -8.27 0.17 -20.19
CA TRP A 219 -9.37 -0.75 -19.94
C TRP A 219 -9.88 -0.69 -18.50
N MET A 220 -8.98 -0.73 -17.50
CA MET A 220 -9.37 -0.61 -16.08
C MET A 220 -10.02 0.73 -15.77
N CYS A 221 -9.49 1.83 -16.30
CA CYS A 221 -10.06 3.16 -16.12
C CYS A 221 -11.51 3.20 -16.63
N ASN A 222 -11.76 2.60 -17.80
CA ASN A 222 -13.10 2.51 -18.38
C ASN A 222 -14.06 1.65 -17.53
N GLN A 223 -13.59 0.57 -16.88
CA GLN A 223 -14.43 -0.24 -15.98
C GLN A 223 -14.98 0.56 -14.79
N PHE A 224 -14.20 1.51 -14.29
CA PHE A 224 -14.55 2.30 -13.10
C PHE A 224 -14.90 3.76 -13.41
N GLN A 225 -15.05 4.13 -14.68
CA GLN A 225 -15.32 5.50 -15.13
C GLN A 225 -14.26 6.52 -14.61
N ILE A 226 -13.02 6.07 -14.45
CA ILE A 226 -11.88 6.93 -14.12
C ILE A 226 -11.40 7.58 -15.41
N LYS A 227 -11.13 8.88 -15.39
CA LYS A 227 -10.52 9.55 -16.56
C LYS A 227 -9.15 8.94 -16.85
N VAL A 228 -8.98 8.39 -18.04
CA VAL A 228 -7.72 7.82 -18.50
C VAL A 228 -6.64 8.92 -18.54
N PRO A 229 -5.50 8.75 -17.85
CA PRO A 229 -4.39 9.70 -17.95
C PRO A 229 -3.74 9.69 -19.33
N ASP A 230 -3.21 10.83 -19.77
CA ASP A 230 -2.69 10.99 -21.13
C ASP A 230 -1.53 10.00 -21.44
N TRP A 231 -0.65 9.75 -20.47
CA TRP A 231 0.46 8.79 -20.56
C TRP A 231 0.02 7.32 -20.68
N ALA A 232 -1.24 7.02 -20.36
CA ALA A 232 -1.82 5.68 -20.46
C ALA A 232 -2.62 5.45 -21.75
N LEU A 233 -2.88 6.52 -22.53
CA LEU A 233 -3.57 6.41 -23.81
C LEU A 233 -2.68 5.72 -24.84
N VAL A 234 -3.27 4.85 -25.64
CA VAL A 234 -2.56 4.18 -26.73
C VAL A 234 -2.59 5.09 -27.97
N ILE A 235 -1.45 5.66 -28.31
CA ILE A 235 -1.23 6.47 -29.52
C ILE A 235 -0.25 5.71 -30.41
N ASP A 236 -0.56 5.55 -31.70
CA ASP A 236 0.32 4.88 -32.67
C ASP A 236 0.85 3.51 -32.21
N LYS A 237 -0.09 2.69 -31.70
CA LYS A 237 0.05 1.28 -31.27
C LYS A 237 0.54 1.06 -29.84
N ASN A 238 1.17 1.99 -29.14
CA ASN A 238 1.61 1.81 -27.75
C ASN A 238 1.18 2.99 -26.87
N SER A 239 1.11 2.79 -25.55
CA SER A 239 1.11 3.91 -24.61
C SER A 239 2.55 4.25 -24.20
N GLU A 240 2.82 5.51 -23.86
CA GLU A 240 4.13 5.96 -23.35
C GLU A 240 4.65 5.03 -22.26
N ILE A 241 3.79 4.71 -21.29
CA ILE A 241 4.15 3.85 -20.17
C ILE A 241 4.45 2.40 -20.60
N SER A 242 3.74 1.88 -21.60
CA SER A 242 3.99 0.52 -22.08
C SER A 242 5.31 0.41 -22.85
N SER A 243 5.67 1.44 -23.61
CA SER A 243 6.99 1.53 -24.26
C SER A 243 8.09 1.59 -23.21
N GLN A 244 7.98 2.53 -22.27
CA GLN A 244 8.98 2.69 -21.21
C GLN A 244 9.15 1.44 -20.35
N ARG A 245 8.07 0.70 -20.09
CA ARG A 245 8.15 -0.58 -19.39
C ARG A 245 8.89 -1.64 -20.20
N ASN A 246 8.67 -1.70 -21.50
CA ASN A 246 9.35 -2.70 -22.34
C ASN A 246 10.85 -2.43 -22.39
N ASP A 247 11.26 -1.18 -22.59
CA ASP A 247 12.67 -0.80 -22.62
C ASP A 247 13.34 -1.13 -21.27
N ALA A 248 12.67 -0.80 -20.15
CA ALA A 248 13.22 -1.05 -18.82
C ALA A 248 13.36 -2.55 -18.50
N MET A 249 12.46 -3.38 -19.00
CA MET A 249 12.41 -4.82 -18.68
C MET A 249 13.18 -5.70 -19.66
N HIS A 250 13.22 -5.32 -20.94
CA HIS A 250 13.81 -6.13 -21.99
C HIS A 250 15.18 -5.63 -22.43
N GLU A 251 15.42 -4.32 -22.35
CA GLU A 251 16.67 -3.70 -22.79
C GLU A 251 17.49 -3.11 -21.63
N ALA A 252 16.96 -3.12 -20.40
CA ALA A 252 17.54 -2.45 -19.23
C ALA A 252 17.77 -0.93 -19.44
N LEU A 253 16.88 -0.29 -20.21
CA LEU A 253 16.92 1.14 -20.53
C LEU A 253 15.75 1.91 -19.91
N PHE A 254 16.01 3.13 -19.44
CA PHE A 254 15.03 4.06 -18.93
C PHE A 254 15.21 5.40 -19.63
N PHE A 255 14.27 5.80 -20.50
CA PHE A 255 14.43 6.92 -21.45
C PHE A 255 15.73 6.85 -22.26
N ASP A 256 15.97 5.71 -22.94
CA ASP A 256 17.17 5.43 -23.75
C ASP A 256 18.52 5.45 -23.00
N GLU A 257 18.52 5.62 -21.68
CA GLU A 257 19.70 5.59 -20.83
C GLU A 257 19.74 4.34 -19.95
N PRO A 258 20.91 3.88 -19.47
CA PRO A 258 20.98 2.83 -18.46
C PRO A 258 20.14 3.15 -17.21
N LEU A 259 19.60 2.12 -16.56
CA LEU A 259 18.80 2.30 -15.34
C LEU A 259 19.53 3.16 -14.30
N GLY A 260 18.89 4.24 -13.87
CA GLY A 260 19.42 5.17 -12.86
C GLY A 260 20.02 6.46 -13.43
N PHE A 261 20.18 6.57 -14.75
CA PHE A 261 20.75 7.76 -15.39
C PHE A 261 19.71 8.76 -15.92
N ALA A 262 18.43 8.39 -15.93
CA ALA A 262 17.32 9.26 -16.33
C ALA A 262 16.25 9.42 -15.23
N ILE A 263 15.50 10.52 -15.31
CA ILE A 263 14.41 10.88 -14.39
C ILE A 263 13.08 11.00 -15.13
N TYR A 264 12.01 10.44 -14.56
CA TYR A 264 10.67 10.50 -15.18
C TYR A 264 9.98 11.86 -14.90
N GLU A 265 10.37 12.55 -13.82
CA GLU A 265 9.61 13.68 -13.28
C GLU A 265 9.58 14.95 -14.18
N ASN A 266 10.40 15.01 -15.23
CA ASN A 266 10.59 16.22 -16.05
C ASN A 266 10.00 16.17 -17.47
N ILE A 267 9.47 15.04 -17.95
CA ILE A 267 9.20 14.87 -19.39
C ILE A 267 7.71 15.10 -19.74
N ASN A 268 6.74 14.58 -18.96
CA ASN A 268 5.31 14.58 -19.37
C ASN A 268 4.30 14.85 -18.23
N GLY A 269 4.59 15.83 -17.37
CA GLY A 269 3.86 16.02 -16.13
C GLY A 269 4.21 14.92 -15.12
N ASN A 270 3.86 15.08 -13.85
CA ASN A 270 4.33 14.17 -12.81
C ASN A 270 3.65 12.79 -12.91
N VAL A 271 4.08 11.94 -13.86
CA VAL A 271 3.47 10.64 -14.17
C VAL A 271 3.60 9.68 -13.01
N ILE A 272 4.74 9.66 -12.31
CA ILE A 272 4.93 8.86 -11.10
C ILE A 272 3.86 9.18 -10.05
N LEU A 273 3.61 10.47 -9.79
CA LEU A 273 2.53 10.91 -8.91
C LEU A 273 1.15 10.47 -9.43
N GLN A 274 0.88 10.65 -10.72
CA GLN A 274 -0.39 10.23 -11.31
C GLN A 274 -0.62 8.72 -11.24
N MET A 275 0.43 7.91 -11.39
CA MET A 275 0.38 6.46 -11.22
C MET A 275 0.04 6.09 -9.77
N GLN A 276 0.69 6.73 -8.78
CA GLN A 276 0.37 6.55 -7.36
C GLN A 276 -1.12 6.83 -7.08
N HIS A 277 -1.61 7.98 -7.56
CA HIS A 277 -2.99 8.40 -7.38
C HIS A 277 -3.99 7.48 -8.09
N LEU A 278 -3.66 7.03 -9.31
CA LEU A 278 -4.49 6.07 -10.05
C LEU A 278 -4.59 4.75 -9.29
N ILE A 279 -3.49 4.23 -8.75
CA ILE A 279 -3.50 3.01 -7.94
C ILE A 279 -4.38 3.19 -6.70
N CYS A 280 -4.33 4.36 -6.03
CA CYS A 280 -5.21 4.63 -4.89
C CYS A 280 -6.70 4.55 -5.28
N ARG A 281 -7.09 5.13 -6.42
CA ARG A 281 -8.47 5.06 -6.93
C ARG A 281 -8.88 3.63 -7.32
N LEU A 282 -7.98 2.90 -7.97
CA LEU A 282 -8.21 1.49 -8.31
C LEU A 282 -8.37 0.63 -7.06
N LEU A 283 -7.54 0.82 -6.03
CA LEU A 283 -7.66 0.09 -4.77
C LEU A 283 -8.98 0.40 -4.05
N VAL A 284 -9.40 1.66 -3.99
CA VAL A 284 -10.71 2.03 -3.43
C VAL A 284 -11.85 1.38 -4.24
N ALA A 285 -11.78 1.40 -5.57
CA ALA A 285 -12.79 0.77 -6.42
C ALA A 285 -12.81 -0.77 -6.32
N ILE A 286 -11.65 -1.41 -6.08
CA ILE A 286 -11.52 -2.87 -5.94
C ILE A 286 -12.02 -3.34 -4.56
N LEU A 287 -11.64 -2.62 -3.50
CA LEU A 287 -11.94 -2.99 -2.11
C LEU A 287 -13.34 -2.54 -1.66
N GLY A 288 -13.79 -1.40 -2.18
CA GLY A 288 -15.02 -0.77 -1.73
C GLY A 288 -15.98 -0.46 -2.87
N ASN A 289 -16.59 0.72 -2.81
CA ASN A 289 -17.60 1.13 -3.75
C ASN A 289 -16.94 1.86 -4.95
N PRO A 290 -17.02 1.32 -6.18
CA PRO A 290 -16.45 1.97 -7.37
C PRO A 290 -17.16 3.28 -7.76
N ASN A 291 -18.33 3.57 -7.18
CA ASN A 291 -19.13 4.74 -7.54
C ASN A 291 -18.82 5.99 -6.70
N VAL A 292 -18.02 5.89 -5.63
CA VAL A 292 -17.69 7.04 -4.78
C VAL A 292 -16.98 8.12 -5.59
N SER A 293 -17.28 9.39 -5.31
CA SER A 293 -16.76 10.56 -6.02
C SER A 293 -15.22 10.59 -6.09
N TYR A 294 -14.54 10.12 -5.03
CA TYR A 294 -13.08 10.01 -4.99
C TYR A 294 -12.51 9.17 -6.15
N VAL A 295 -13.15 8.06 -6.51
CA VAL A 295 -12.66 7.18 -7.61
C VAL A 295 -12.59 7.94 -8.92
N LYS A 296 -13.54 8.85 -9.17
CA LYS A 296 -13.65 9.66 -10.39
C LYS A 296 -12.84 10.97 -10.33
N SER A 297 -12.18 11.24 -9.21
CA SER A 297 -11.40 12.45 -9.00
C SER A 297 -10.11 12.49 -9.83
N SER A 298 -9.60 13.70 -10.07
CA SER A 298 -8.36 13.91 -10.84
C SER A 298 -7.14 13.25 -10.19
N VAL A 299 -6.29 12.61 -10.99
CA VAL A 299 -4.99 12.08 -10.54
C VAL A 299 -3.85 13.09 -10.63
N LYS A 300 -4.10 14.28 -11.19
CA LYS A 300 -3.05 15.27 -11.52
C LYS A 300 -2.74 16.25 -10.38
N THR A 301 -3.56 16.29 -9.33
CA THR A 301 -3.41 17.26 -8.23
C THR A 301 -2.54 16.71 -7.11
N ARG A 302 -1.85 17.59 -6.37
CA ARG A 302 -1.16 17.25 -5.11
C ARG A 302 -2.04 17.43 -3.87
N HIS A 303 -3.24 18.01 -4.04
CA HIS A 303 -4.21 18.15 -2.96
C HIS A 303 -4.82 16.79 -2.64
N LYS A 304 -5.02 16.53 -1.35
CA LYS A 304 -5.75 15.35 -0.93
C LYS A 304 -7.24 15.51 -1.17
N HIS A 305 -7.87 14.41 -1.56
CA HIS A 305 -9.31 14.33 -1.71
C HIS A 305 -9.98 13.82 -0.43
N GLY A 306 -11.20 14.26 -0.15
CA GLY A 306 -12.04 13.57 0.82
C GLY A 306 -12.52 12.24 0.26
N LEU A 307 -12.40 11.16 1.03
CA LEU A 307 -12.99 9.86 0.74
C LEU A 307 -14.09 9.58 1.75
N ASN A 308 -15.34 9.54 1.29
CA ASN A 308 -16.47 9.01 2.05
C ASN A 308 -16.79 7.61 1.53
N LEU A 309 -16.60 6.58 2.35
CA LEU A 309 -16.90 5.19 1.98
C LEU A 309 -18.40 4.87 1.97
N LYS A 310 -19.24 5.77 2.49
CA LYS A 310 -20.69 5.63 2.63
C LYS A 310 -21.48 6.43 1.59
N GLU A 311 -20.78 7.03 0.62
CA GLU A 311 -21.41 7.73 -0.52
C GLU A 311 -22.25 6.78 -1.39
#